data_AF-A0A1I7TF68-F1
#
_entry.id   AF-A0A1I7TF68-F1
#
_cell.length_a   1.000
_cell.length_b   1.000
_cell.length_c   1.000
_cell.angle_alpha   90.00
_cell.angle_beta   90.00
_cell.angle_gamma   90.00
#
_symmetry.space_group_name_H-M   'P 1'
#
loop_
_entity.id
_entity.type
_entity.pdbx_description
1 polymer ?
#
loop_
_entity_poly.entity_id
_entity_poly.type
_entity_poly.pdbx_seq_one_letter_code
_entity_poly.pdbx_strand_id
1 'polypeptide(L)'
;MESRPPSREERVREDRKELRTLQEENESLIEKLLQVERELNTQLKSGLTRANRFRDFAMYRNTYPPFRNPPAAHAPPTPPFSASCGAQPSGTFTNQPPSFSPLKPAAQKIIMPPGTENNYQVTRVQEELVNWLRGLEIDERSTALIASEAYTKNDLIDFVTRDELLNIGVGGGSSCRIMRAIGEIRERQRRHPVFLSPNRSRDDSLDDYHSSSADDMYTVAAETPSST
;
A
#
# COMPACT_ATOMS: atom_id res chain seq x y z
N MET A 1 27.69 28.45 47.49
CA MET A 1 26.78 27.51 48.17
C MET A 1 26.95 26.19 47.46
N GLU A 2 27.86 25.35 47.97
CA GLU A 2 28.25 24.10 47.32
C GLU A 2 27.30 22.99 47.81
N SER A 3 26.39 22.55 46.95
CA SER A 3 25.37 21.56 47.31
C SER A 3 25.99 20.17 47.47
N ARG A 4 25.62 19.50 48.56
CA ARG A 4 25.99 18.10 48.86
C ARG A 4 25.56 17.20 47.69
N PRO A 5 26.40 16.23 47.27
CA PRO A 5 26.03 15.31 46.20
C PRO A 5 24.75 14.55 46.56
N PRO A 6 23.83 14.36 45.60
CA PRO A 6 22.52 13.77 45.85
C PRO A 6 22.66 12.38 46.43
N SER A 7 21.82 12.06 47.42
CA SER A 7 21.81 10.73 48.04
C SER A 7 21.36 9.67 47.02
N ARG A 8 21.73 8.40 47.24
CA ARG A 8 21.23 7.28 46.43
C ARG A 8 19.69 7.24 46.43
N GLU A 9 19.06 7.51 47.57
CA GLU A 9 17.59 7.64 47.69
C GLU A 9 17.02 8.77 46.82
N GLU A 10 17.77 9.85 46.66
CA GLU A 10 17.34 11.05 45.94
C GLU A 10 17.36 10.80 44.43
N ARG A 11 18.42 10.17 43.92
CA ARG A 11 18.49 9.73 42.51
C ARG A 11 17.36 8.76 42.16
N VAL A 12 17.10 7.75 42.99
CA VAL A 12 16.00 6.80 42.74
C VAL A 12 14.63 7.51 42.73
N ARG A 13 14.46 8.56 43.54
CA ARG A 13 13.25 9.37 43.55
C ARG A 13 13.13 10.22 42.29
N GLU A 14 14.23 10.76 41.80
CA GLU A 14 14.33 11.54 40.57
C GLU A 14 14.05 10.66 39.34
N ASP A 15 14.71 9.52 39.21
CA ASP A 15 14.46 8.53 38.14
C ASP A 15 12.97 8.10 38.10
N ARG A 16 12.34 7.91 39.25
CA ARG A 16 10.91 7.58 39.34
C ARG A 16 9.99 8.75 38.92
N LYS A 17 10.43 9.99 39.10
CA LYS A 17 9.70 11.17 38.59
C LYS A 17 9.86 11.27 37.09
N GLU A 18 11.07 11.13 36.58
CA GLU A 18 11.36 11.13 35.13
C GLU A 18 10.61 10.02 34.41
N LEU A 19 10.55 8.81 35.00
CA LEU A 19 9.79 7.72 34.41
C LEU A 19 8.29 8.05 34.33
N ARG A 20 7.73 8.73 35.35
CA ARG A 20 6.33 9.18 35.31
C ARG A 20 6.11 10.25 34.25
N THR A 21 7.00 11.23 34.13
CA THR A 21 6.87 12.25 33.08
C THR A 21 6.96 11.64 31.69
N LEU A 22 7.85 10.68 31.47
CA LEU A 22 7.96 9.96 30.20
C LEU A 22 6.73 9.09 29.90
N GLN A 23 6.09 8.53 30.94
CA GLN A 23 4.82 7.81 30.80
C GLN A 23 3.69 8.77 30.40
N GLU A 24 3.57 9.91 31.07
CA GLU A 24 2.58 10.95 30.75
C GLU A 24 2.79 11.51 29.33
N GLU A 25 4.04 11.72 28.92
CA GLU A 25 4.37 12.13 27.55
C GLU A 25 4.01 11.07 26.51
N ASN A 26 4.30 9.80 26.77
CA ASN A 26 3.89 8.71 25.88
C ASN A 26 2.37 8.63 25.75
N GLU A 27 1.64 8.72 26.87
CA GLU A 27 0.17 8.75 26.86
C GLU A 27 -0.35 9.93 26.03
N SER A 28 0.25 11.12 26.20
CA SER A 28 -0.11 12.31 25.40
C SER A 28 0.19 12.13 23.91
N LEU A 29 1.31 11.50 23.55
CA LEU A 29 1.66 11.23 22.15
C LEU A 29 0.71 10.22 21.52
N ILE A 30 0.31 9.17 22.26
CA ILE A 30 -0.68 8.19 21.82
C ILE A 30 -2.02 8.89 21.56
N GLU A 31 -2.46 9.75 22.47
CA GLU A 31 -3.71 10.51 22.31
C GLU A 31 -3.67 11.42 21.07
N LYS A 32 -2.56 12.14 20.85
CA LYS A 32 -2.36 12.98 19.66
C LYS A 32 -2.37 12.17 18.37
N LEU A 33 -1.72 11.01 18.35
CA LEU A 33 -1.70 10.12 17.19
C LEU A 33 -3.13 9.65 16.87
N LEU A 34 -3.86 9.19 17.88
CA LEU A 34 -5.25 8.77 17.73
C LEU A 34 -6.17 9.92 17.28
N GLN A 35 -5.90 11.15 17.71
CA GLN A 35 -6.62 12.33 17.28
C GLN A 35 -6.39 12.62 15.79
N VAL A 36 -5.13 12.61 15.35
CA VAL A 36 -4.76 12.81 13.93
C VAL A 36 -5.35 11.72 13.05
N GLU A 37 -5.32 10.47 13.49
CA GLU A 37 -5.92 9.34 12.77
C GLU A 37 -7.43 9.52 12.61
N ARG A 38 -8.14 9.89 13.70
CA ARG A 38 -9.58 10.19 13.65
C ARG A 38 -9.91 11.35 12.72
N GLU A 39 -9.11 12.40 12.74
CA GLU A 39 -9.28 13.55 11.86
C GLU A 39 -9.11 13.16 10.39
N LEU A 40 -8.02 12.46 10.06
CA LEU A 40 -7.77 11.96 8.70
C LEU A 40 -8.89 11.05 8.22
N ASN A 41 -9.35 10.11 9.06
CA ASN A 41 -10.44 9.20 8.74
C ASN A 41 -11.74 9.98 8.44
N THR A 42 -12.01 11.03 9.22
CA THR A 42 -13.16 11.93 9.01
C THR A 42 -13.04 12.69 7.68
N GLN A 43 -11.86 13.24 7.39
CA GLN A 43 -11.60 13.94 6.13
C GLN A 43 -11.79 13.00 4.93
N LEU A 44 -11.23 11.79 4.97
CA LEU A 44 -11.38 10.78 3.92
C LEU A 44 -12.85 10.40 3.70
N LYS A 45 -13.60 10.09 4.77
CA LYS A 45 -15.04 9.78 4.69
C LYS A 45 -15.84 10.94 4.09
N SER A 46 -15.51 12.17 4.47
CA SER A 46 -16.16 13.37 3.93
C SER A 46 -15.84 13.57 2.44
N GLY A 47 -14.59 13.33 2.04
CA GLY A 47 -14.12 13.40 0.66
C GLY A 47 -14.79 12.36 -0.24
N LEU A 48 -14.85 11.11 0.23
CA LEU A 48 -15.54 10.03 -0.47
C LEU A 48 -17.03 10.31 -0.64
N THR A 49 -17.68 10.83 0.42
CA THR A 49 -19.09 11.23 0.36
C THR A 49 -19.30 12.34 -0.67
N ARG A 50 -18.42 13.34 -0.70
CA ARG A 50 -18.46 14.43 -1.69
C ARG A 50 -18.29 13.89 -3.12
N ALA A 51 -17.30 13.03 -3.35
CA ALA A 51 -17.04 12.41 -4.65
C ALA A 51 -18.23 11.57 -5.14
N ASN A 52 -18.83 10.76 -4.25
CA ASN A 52 -20.02 9.98 -4.58
C ASN A 52 -21.19 10.89 -4.99
N ARG A 53 -21.45 11.99 -4.26
CA ARG A 53 -22.49 12.96 -4.64
C ARG A 53 -22.24 13.57 -6.03
N PHE A 54 -20.99 13.92 -6.35
CA PHE A 54 -20.64 14.43 -7.68
C PHE A 54 -20.85 13.39 -8.77
N ARG A 55 -20.43 12.15 -8.53
CA ARG A 55 -20.65 11.02 -9.45
C ARG A 55 -22.14 10.81 -9.68
N ASP A 56 -22.94 10.75 -8.62
CA ASP A 56 -24.38 10.51 -8.70
C ASP A 56 -25.08 11.67 -9.43
N PHE A 57 -24.66 12.92 -9.21
CA PHE A 57 -25.13 14.09 -9.94
C PHE A 57 -24.77 14.03 -11.44
N ALA A 58 -23.55 13.62 -11.77
CA ALA A 58 -23.11 13.45 -13.15
C ALA A 58 -23.87 12.31 -13.86
N MET A 59 -24.10 11.20 -13.17
CA MET A 59 -24.91 10.09 -13.68
C MET A 59 -26.35 10.53 -13.93
N TYR A 60 -26.95 11.30 -13.02
CA TYR A 60 -28.29 11.85 -13.20
C TYR A 60 -28.37 12.78 -14.43
N ARG A 61 -27.38 13.68 -14.59
CA ARG A 61 -27.30 14.59 -15.74
C ARG A 61 -27.16 13.87 -17.09
N ASN A 62 -26.40 12.78 -17.13
CA ASN A 62 -26.19 12.01 -18.36
C ASN A 62 -27.36 11.06 -18.68
N THR A 63 -28.02 10.53 -17.65
CA THR A 63 -29.15 9.60 -17.82
C THR A 63 -30.45 10.34 -18.17
N TYR A 64 -30.63 11.56 -17.66
CA TYR A 64 -31.78 12.40 -17.97
C TYR A 64 -31.30 13.78 -18.46
N PRO A 65 -30.81 13.88 -19.71
CA PRO A 65 -30.50 15.17 -20.28
C PRO A 65 -31.81 15.99 -20.33
N PRO A 66 -31.85 17.21 -19.76
CA PRO A 66 -33.00 18.09 -19.95
C PRO A 66 -33.11 18.36 -21.46
N PHE A 67 -34.22 17.89 -22.03
CA PHE A 67 -34.69 18.05 -23.41
C PHE A 67 -33.68 18.71 -24.38
N ARG A 68 -32.93 17.87 -25.10
CA ARG A 68 -32.11 18.30 -26.25
C ARG A 68 -33.03 18.62 -27.44
N ASN A 69 -33.05 19.88 -27.86
CA ASN A 69 -33.59 20.29 -29.16
C ASN A 69 -32.76 19.67 -30.32
N PRO A 70 -33.35 19.43 -31.50
CA PRO A 70 -32.72 18.67 -32.59
C PRO A 70 -31.58 19.44 -33.28
N PRO A 71 -30.71 18.76 -34.07
CA PRO A 71 -29.49 19.35 -34.58
C PRO A 71 -29.78 20.22 -35.80
N ALA A 72 -29.61 21.53 -35.67
CA ALA A 72 -29.55 22.43 -36.83
C ALA A 72 -28.12 22.40 -37.38
N ALA A 73 -27.97 21.77 -38.54
CA ALA A 73 -26.84 21.99 -39.43
C ALA A 73 -26.81 23.46 -39.89
N HIS A 74 -25.61 23.92 -40.29
CA HIS A 74 -25.31 25.18 -40.99
C HIS A 74 -25.00 26.41 -40.10
N ALA A 75 -23.69 26.64 -39.86
CA ALA A 75 -23.11 27.99 -39.89
C ALA A 75 -22.91 28.39 -41.38
N PRO A 76 -22.69 29.68 -41.80
CA PRO A 76 -22.21 30.89 -41.09
C PRO A 76 -22.97 32.19 -41.57
N PRO A 77 -22.45 33.44 -41.58
CA PRO A 77 -21.42 34.15 -40.80
C PRO A 77 -21.99 35.37 -40.01
N THR A 78 -21.22 35.91 -39.07
CA THR A 78 -21.53 37.17 -38.37
C THR A 78 -21.25 38.40 -39.24
N PRO A 79 -22.06 39.48 -39.07
CA PRO A 79 -21.49 40.83 -39.02
C PRO A 79 -22.08 41.70 -37.88
N PRO A 80 -21.47 42.87 -37.60
CA PRO A 80 -21.30 43.40 -36.25
C PRO A 80 -22.28 44.54 -35.91
N PHE A 81 -22.65 44.69 -34.64
CA PHE A 81 -22.86 46.02 -34.06
C PHE A 81 -22.74 46.00 -32.53
N SER A 82 -21.96 46.95 -32.02
CA SER A 82 -21.63 47.18 -30.61
C SER A 82 -22.70 47.98 -29.86
N ALA A 83 -22.87 47.69 -28.57
CA ALA A 83 -23.10 48.65 -27.48
C ALA A 83 -22.72 47.95 -26.15
N SER A 84 -21.55 48.24 -25.58
CA SER A 84 -21.34 49.19 -24.45
C SER A 84 -22.04 48.70 -23.17
N CYS A 85 -21.39 48.34 -22.07
CA CYS A 85 -20.35 49.03 -21.28
C CYS A 85 -19.61 47.98 -20.38
N GLY A 86 -18.38 48.16 -19.88
CA GLY A 86 -17.49 49.31 -19.89
C GLY A 86 -16.05 48.95 -19.44
N ALA A 87 -15.24 49.99 -19.42
CA ALA A 87 -13.91 50.14 -18.77
C ALA A 87 -12.67 49.51 -19.44
N GLN A 88 -12.03 50.36 -20.25
CA GLN A 88 -10.61 50.44 -20.67
C GLN A 88 -9.63 50.58 -19.46
N PRO A 89 -8.25 50.57 -19.61
CA PRO A 89 -7.50 51.05 -20.77
C PRO A 89 -6.16 50.37 -21.19
N SER A 90 -5.83 50.63 -22.45
CA SER A 90 -4.52 50.95 -23.04
C SER A 90 -3.29 50.09 -22.75
N GLY A 91 -2.79 49.45 -23.81
CA GLY A 91 -1.42 48.93 -23.87
C GLY A 91 -1.07 48.41 -25.27
N THR A 92 -0.27 49.18 -26.00
CA THR A 92 0.25 48.97 -27.34
C THR A 92 0.95 47.61 -27.51
N PHE A 93 0.64 46.90 -28.61
CA PHE A 93 1.36 45.69 -29.02
C PHE A 93 2.76 46.05 -29.53
N THR A 94 3.80 45.61 -28.82
CA THR A 94 5.15 45.46 -29.34
C THR A 94 5.51 43.98 -29.32
N ASN A 95 5.80 43.42 -30.50
CA ASN A 95 6.33 42.07 -30.67
C ASN A 95 7.79 42.05 -30.18
N GLN A 96 8.06 41.40 -29.05
CA GLN A 96 9.41 40.98 -28.67
C GLN A 96 9.35 39.65 -27.91
N PRO A 97 10.18 38.65 -28.23
CA PRO A 97 10.25 37.41 -27.45
C PRO A 97 10.87 37.70 -26.07
N PRO A 98 10.46 36.98 -25.00
CA PRO A 98 11.00 37.21 -23.67
C PRO A 98 12.48 36.79 -23.62
N SER A 99 13.33 37.78 -23.39
CA SER A 99 14.76 37.58 -23.10
C SER A 99 14.91 36.90 -21.74
N PHE A 100 15.53 35.72 -21.71
CA PHE A 100 16.00 35.08 -20.49
C PHE A 100 17.16 35.90 -19.92
N SER A 101 16.87 36.67 -18.87
CA SER A 101 17.93 37.23 -18.02
C SER A 101 18.29 36.21 -16.95
N PRO A 102 19.58 35.83 -16.79
CA PRO A 102 19.99 34.88 -15.77
C PRO A 102 20.07 35.62 -14.42
N LEU A 103 19.00 35.52 -13.63
CA LEU A 103 19.05 35.92 -12.23
C LEU A 103 19.79 34.84 -11.43
N LYS A 104 20.89 35.30 -10.83
CA LYS A 104 21.79 34.65 -9.87
C LYS A 104 21.01 33.75 -8.88
N PRO A 105 21.45 32.50 -8.60
CA PRO A 105 20.74 31.62 -7.69
C PRO A 105 20.99 32.09 -6.25
N ALA A 106 20.09 32.91 -5.73
CA ALA A 106 19.94 33.01 -4.29
C ALA A 106 19.44 31.64 -3.80
N ALA A 107 20.19 31.01 -2.89
CA ALA A 107 19.85 29.74 -2.28
C ALA A 107 18.49 29.86 -1.55
N GLN A 108 17.42 29.59 -2.29
CA GLN A 108 16.09 29.43 -1.73
C GLN A 108 16.09 28.08 -1.04
N LYS A 109 16.09 28.09 0.30
CA LYS A 109 15.68 26.93 1.08
C LYS A 109 14.29 26.54 0.57
N ILE A 110 14.22 25.43 -0.15
CA ILE A 110 12.96 24.83 -0.61
C ILE A 110 12.24 24.36 0.65
N ILE A 111 11.45 25.24 1.24
CA ILE A 111 10.44 24.86 2.22
C ILE A 111 9.28 24.32 1.37
N MET A 112 9.19 22.99 1.30
CA MET A 112 8.08 22.31 0.63
C MET A 112 6.76 22.65 1.33
N PRO A 113 5.68 22.91 0.58
CA PRO A 113 4.36 23.12 1.16
C PRO A 113 3.85 21.82 1.83
N PRO A 114 3.22 21.92 3.01
CA PRO A 114 2.63 20.77 3.71
C PRO A 114 1.43 20.27 2.89
N GLY A 115 1.40 18.98 2.57
CA GLY A 115 0.39 18.36 1.70
C GLY A 115 0.96 17.65 0.46
N THR A 116 2.25 17.82 0.15
CA THR A 116 2.89 17.11 -0.96
C THR A 116 3.36 15.70 -0.59
N GLU A 117 3.52 15.41 0.71
CA GLU A 117 4.04 14.14 1.23
C GLU A 117 3.25 12.91 0.74
N ASN A 118 1.93 13.01 0.66
CA ASN A 118 1.07 11.94 0.14
C ASN A 118 1.37 11.61 -1.32
N ASN A 119 1.63 12.63 -2.14
CA ASN A 119 1.98 12.42 -3.54
C ASN A 119 3.38 11.79 -3.68
N TYR A 120 4.34 12.21 -2.84
CA TYR A 120 5.68 11.60 -2.84
C TYR A 120 5.67 10.13 -2.41
N GLN A 121 4.84 9.77 -1.41
CA GLN A 121 4.72 8.37 -0.98
C GLN A 121 4.06 7.50 -2.05
N VAL A 122 2.96 7.96 -2.64
CA VAL A 122 2.30 7.26 -3.76
C VAL A 122 3.26 7.09 -4.93
N THR A 123 4.00 8.14 -5.29
CA THR A 123 4.99 8.08 -6.38
C THR A 123 6.09 7.07 -6.06
N ARG A 124 6.61 7.02 -4.82
CA ARG A 124 7.64 6.05 -4.42
C ARG A 124 7.15 4.60 -4.47
N VAL A 125 5.95 4.33 -3.95
CA VAL A 125 5.37 2.98 -3.96
C VAL A 125 5.08 2.54 -5.39
N GLN A 126 4.61 3.47 -6.22
CA GLN A 126 4.39 3.23 -7.64
C GLN A 126 5.69 2.97 -8.40
N GLU A 127 6.75 3.73 -8.13
CA GLU A 127 8.08 3.51 -8.69
C GLU A 127 8.63 2.14 -8.28
N GLU A 128 8.44 1.72 -7.03
CA GLU A 128 8.87 0.39 -6.57
C GLU A 128 8.16 -0.74 -7.34
N LEU A 129 6.84 -0.60 -7.55
CA LEU A 129 6.07 -1.54 -8.36
C LEU A 129 6.60 -1.59 -9.79
N VAL A 130 6.72 -0.43 -10.45
CA VAL A 130 7.16 -0.34 -11.85
C VAL A 130 8.57 -0.93 -12.01
N ASN A 131 9.48 -0.64 -11.08
CA ASN A 131 10.84 -1.19 -11.08
C ASN A 131 10.84 -2.71 -10.92
N TRP A 132 9.99 -3.25 -10.04
CA TRP A 132 9.86 -4.68 -9.87
C TRP A 132 9.31 -5.37 -11.13
N LEU A 133 8.26 -4.81 -11.74
CA LEU A 133 7.68 -5.35 -12.99
C LEU A 133 8.67 -5.28 -14.16
N ARG A 134 9.45 -4.20 -14.26
CA ARG A 134 10.50 -4.05 -15.27
C ARG A 134 11.62 -5.08 -15.08
N GLY A 135 11.97 -5.42 -13.82
CA GLY A 135 12.91 -6.48 -13.50
C GLY A 135 12.44 -7.89 -13.93
N LEU A 136 11.14 -8.08 -14.15
CA LEU A 136 10.54 -9.31 -14.66
C LEU A 136 10.36 -9.32 -16.18
N GLU A 137 10.92 -8.32 -16.88
CA GLU A 137 10.80 -8.14 -18.35
C GLU A 137 9.34 -8.08 -18.84
N ILE A 138 8.51 -7.36 -18.10
CA ILE A 138 7.11 -7.15 -18.46
C ILE A 138 6.98 -5.94 -19.38
N ASP A 139 6.18 -6.09 -20.43
CA ASP A 139 5.93 -5.03 -21.40
C ASP A 139 5.37 -3.77 -20.73
N GLU A 140 5.85 -2.61 -21.19
CA GLU A 140 5.43 -1.30 -20.66
C GLU A 140 3.91 -1.10 -20.72
N ARG A 141 3.25 -1.68 -21.72
CA ARG A 141 1.78 -1.68 -21.83
C ARG A 141 1.11 -2.42 -20.67
N SER A 142 1.62 -3.60 -20.31
CA SER A 142 1.10 -4.39 -19.18
C SER A 142 1.42 -3.72 -17.84
N THR A 143 2.61 -3.13 -17.71
CA THR A 143 3.00 -2.32 -16.54
C THR A 143 2.06 -1.13 -16.35
N ALA A 144 1.71 -0.42 -17.42
CA ALA A 144 0.76 0.70 -17.36
C ALA A 144 -0.66 0.27 -16.93
N LEU A 145 -1.13 -0.89 -17.40
CA LEU A 145 -2.44 -1.42 -17.00
C LEU A 145 -2.49 -1.79 -15.51
N ILE A 146 -1.44 -2.43 -15.02
CA ILE A 146 -1.34 -2.77 -13.58
C ILE A 146 -1.22 -1.50 -12.74
N ALA A 147 -0.46 -0.51 -13.22
CA ALA A 147 -0.31 0.78 -12.57
C ALA A 147 -1.62 1.57 -12.50
N SER A 148 -2.48 1.49 -13.51
CA SER A 148 -3.78 2.18 -13.50
C SER A 148 -4.78 1.61 -12.49
N GLU A 149 -4.63 0.34 -12.13
CA GLU A 149 -5.48 -0.32 -11.13
C GLU A 149 -5.05 -0.02 -9.68
N ALA A 150 -4.05 0.86 -9.49
CA ALA A 150 -3.56 1.31 -8.18
C ALA A 150 -3.10 0.18 -7.24
N TYR A 151 -2.70 -0.97 -7.78
CA TYR A 151 -2.06 -2.01 -6.98
C TYR A 151 -0.71 -1.52 -6.45
N THR A 152 -0.37 -1.89 -5.22
CA THR A 152 1.02 -1.82 -4.75
C THR A 152 1.77 -3.12 -5.04
N LYS A 153 3.10 -3.08 -5.00
CA LYS A 153 3.93 -4.29 -5.13
C LYS A 153 3.55 -5.37 -4.11
N ASN A 154 3.28 -4.98 -2.87
CA ASN A 154 2.88 -5.92 -1.82
C ASN A 154 1.49 -6.50 -2.10
N ASP A 155 0.54 -5.68 -2.57
CA ASP A 155 -0.80 -6.19 -2.94
C ASP A 155 -0.71 -7.22 -4.06
N LEU A 156 0.17 -7.02 -5.05
CA LEU A 156 0.42 -8.01 -6.09
C LEU A 156 0.99 -9.31 -5.49
N ILE A 157 1.98 -9.18 -4.62
CA ILE A 157 2.64 -10.33 -4.01
C ILE A 157 1.68 -11.09 -3.10
N ASP A 158 0.79 -10.44 -2.37
CA ASP A 158 0.00 -11.09 -1.32
C ASP A 158 -1.37 -11.58 -1.81
N PHE A 159 -2.03 -10.82 -2.69
CA PHE A 159 -3.45 -11.03 -3.01
C PHE A 159 -3.74 -11.32 -4.47
N VAL A 160 -2.89 -10.90 -5.41
CA VAL A 160 -3.18 -11.09 -6.83
C VAL A 160 -3.30 -12.56 -7.21
N THR A 161 -4.31 -12.82 -8.04
CA THR A 161 -4.56 -14.09 -8.70
C THR A 161 -4.27 -14.00 -10.19
N ARG A 162 -4.08 -15.17 -10.82
CA ARG A 162 -3.85 -15.25 -12.27
C ARG A 162 -5.02 -14.67 -13.07
N ASP A 163 -6.25 -14.89 -12.61
CA ASP A 163 -7.47 -14.47 -13.31
C ASP A 163 -7.64 -12.96 -13.27
N GLU A 164 -7.26 -12.29 -12.16
CA GLU A 164 -7.26 -10.83 -12.09
C GLU A 164 -6.30 -10.21 -13.11
N LEU A 165 -5.08 -10.74 -13.24
CA LEU A 165 -4.12 -10.26 -14.24
C LEU A 165 -4.68 -10.38 -15.66
N LEU A 166 -5.37 -11.49 -15.97
CA LEU A 166 -6.00 -11.68 -17.27
C LEU A 166 -7.19 -10.73 -17.48
N ASN A 167 -7.98 -10.47 -16.44
CA ASN A 167 -9.12 -9.54 -16.50
C ASN A 167 -8.69 -8.08 -16.73
N ILE A 168 -7.53 -7.69 -16.19
CA ILE A 168 -6.90 -6.37 -16.44
C ILE A 168 -6.39 -6.26 -17.89
N GLY A 169 -6.29 -7.38 -18.62
CA GLY A 169 -5.79 -7.43 -19.98
C GLY A 169 -4.27 -7.60 -20.06
N VAL A 170 -3.63 -8.08 -18.99
CA VAL A 170 -2.21 -8.48 -19.03
C VAL A 170 -2.09 -9.73 -19.90
N GLY A 171 -1.16 -9.70 -20.86
CA GLY A 171 -0.94 -10.83 -21.76
C GLY A 171 -0.50 -12.08 -21.00
N GLY A 172 -0.99 -13.26 -21.41
CA GLY A 172 -0.78 -14.51 -20.67
C GLY A 172 0.69 -14.84 -20.37
N GLY A 173 1.62 -14.47 -21.25
CA GLY A 173 3.07 -14.63 -21.00
C GLY A 173 3.57 -13.76 -19.83
N SER A 174 3.16 -12.50 -19.79
CA SER A 174 3.48 -11.58 -18.69
C SER A 174 2.79 -12.01 -17.39
N SER A 175 1.53 -12.45 -17.45
CA SER A 175 0.81 -12.99 -16.29
C SER A 175 1.52 -14.22 -15.70
N CYS A 176 2.03 -15.12 -16.54
CA CYS A 176 2.80 -16.28 -16.08
C CYS A 176 4.13 -15.89 -15.40
N ARG A 177 4.84 -14.89 -15.93
CA ARG A 177 6.09 -14.38 -15.32
C ARG A 177 5.83 -13.77 -13.94
N ILE A 178 4.79 -12.95 -13.82
CA ILE A 178 4.36 -12.36 -12.55
C ILE A 178 4.01 -13.46 -11.54
N MET A 179 3.14 -14.41 -11.92
CA MET A 179 2.70 -15.48 -11.01
C MET A 179 3.84 -16.38 -10.55
N ARG A 180 4.83 -16.65 -11.41
CA ARG A 180 6.03 -17.40 -11.04
C ARG A 180 6.85 -16.65 -9.98
N ALA A 181 7.13 -15.37 -10.22
CA ALA A 181 7.87 -14.53 -9.26
C ALA A 181 7.13 -14.42 -7.92
N ILE A 182 5.81 -14.24 -7.94
CA ILE A 182 4.97 -14.22 -6.73
C ILE A 182 5.07 -15.55 -5.98
N GLY A 183 4.96 -16.69 -6.69
CA GLY A 183 5.07 -18.02 -6.09
C GLY A 183 6.40 -18.23 -5.38
N GLU A 184 7.51 -17.81 -6.01
CA GLU A 184 8.85 -17.89 -5.42
C GLU A 184 9.00 -16.99 -4.18
N ILE A 185 8.42 -15.78 -4.20
CA ILE A 185 8.45 -14.85 -3.06
C ILE A 185 7.61 -15.38 -1.90
N ARG A 186 6.38 -15.83 -2.16
CA ARG A 186 5.49 -16.41 -1.14
C ARG A 186 6.10 -17.64 -0.50
N GLU A 187 6.72 -18.52 -1.30
CA GLU A 187 7.41 -19.69 -0.79
C GLU A 187 8.62 -19.31 0.08
N ARG A 188 9.40 -18.30 -0.33
CA ARG A 188 10.51 -17.77 0.47
C ARG A 188 10.06 -17.13 1.78
N GLN A 189 8.91 -16.45 1.78
CA GLN A 189 8.30 -15.88 2.98
C GLN A 189 7.81 -16.98 3.93
N ARG A 190 7.21 -18.06 3.40
CA ARG A 190 6.84 -19.23 4.20
C ARG A 190 8.05 -19.97 4.78
N ARG A 191 9.18 -19.96 4.07
CA ARG A 191 10.45 -20.56 4.52
C ARG A 191 11.28 -19.66 5.42
N HIS A 192 10.88 -18.41 5.69
CA HIS A 192 11.54 -17.64 6.75
C HIS A 192 11.25 -18.32 8.08
N PRO A 193 12.29 -18.80 8.80
CA PRO A 193 12.08 -19.33 10.13
C PRO A 193 11.66 -18.15 11.01
N VAL A 194 10.38 -18.10 11.36
CA VAL A 194 10.00 -17.61 12.68
C VAL A 194 10.91 -18.35 13.64
N PHE A 195 11.64 -17.63 14.47
CA PHE A 195 12.70 -18.07 15.38
C PHE A 195 12.23 -19.22 16.30
N LEU A 196 12.05 -20.41 15.74
CA LEU A 196 11.83 -21.67 16.40
C LEU A 196 13.15 -22.40 16.28
N SER A 197 13.77 -22.55 17.44
CA SER A 197 15.06 -23.16 17.72
C SER A 197 15.48 -24.25 16.74
N PRO A 198 16.76 -24.30 16.32
CA PRO A 198 17.32 -25.44 15.60
C PRO A 198 17.36 -26.66 16.52
N ASN A 199 16.32 -27.48 16.55
CA ASN A 199 16.39 -28.90 16.93
C ASN A 199 15.01 -29.56 16.84
N ARG A 200 14.83 -30.38 15.80
CA ARG A 200 14.07 -31.65 15.81
C ARG A 200 14.10 -32.26 14.41
N SER A 201 15.27 -32.77 14.05
CA SER A 201 15.40 -33.77 12.98
C SER A 201 16.58 -34.65 13.35
N ARG A 202 16.40 -35.42 14.42
CA ARG A 202 17.23 -36.56 14.84
C ARG A 202 16.45 -37.29 15.93
N ASP A 203 16.28 -38.59 15.73
CA ASP A 203 15.52 -39.54 16.55
C ASP A 203 13.98 -39.50 16.43
N ASP A 204 13.48 -40.05 15.33
CA ASP A 204 12.22 -40.82 15.34
C ASP A 204 12.41 -42.06 14.44
N SER A 205 13.31 -42.93 14.89
CA SER A 205 13.57 -44.25 14.31
C SER A 205 13.78 -45.20 15.47
N LEU A 206 12.70 -45.55 16.16
CA LEU A 206 12.70 -46.65 17.11
C LEU A 206 11.70 -47.69 16.60
N ASP A 207 12.27 -48.62 15.84
CA ASP A 207 11.68 -49.87 15.38
C ASP A 207 11.26 -50.74 16.58
N ASP A 208 10.20 -50.36 17.29
CA ASP A 208 9.49 -51.27 18.18
C ASP A 208 8.56 -52.16 17.35
N TYR A 209 9.24 -53.09 16.69
CA TYR A 209 8.74 -54.25 16.00
C TYR A 209 8.13 -55.24 17.01
N HIS A 210 6.91 -54.97 17.49
CA HIS A 210 6.09 -55.95 18.19
C HIS A 210 4.67 -55.92 17.67
N SER A 211 4.50 -56.31 16.40
CA SER A 211 3.20 -56.75 15.90
C SER A 211 2.78 -58.01 16.64
N SER A 212 1.68 -57.91 17.37
CA SER A 212 0.92 -59.04 17.89
C SER A 212 0.30 -59.81 16.73
N SER A 213 0.99 -60.82 16.21
CA SER A 213 0.37 -61.87 15.39
C SER A 213 -0.10 -63.00 16.31
N ALA A 214 -1.30 -62.82 16.84
CA ALA A 214 -2.14 -63.97 17.14
C ALA A 214 -2.40 -64.76 15.85
N ASP A 215 -2.69 -66.05 16.01
CA ASP A 215 -3.15 -67.00 14.99
C ASP A 215 -2.08 -67.53 14.03
N ASP A 216 -1.54 -68.69 14.37
CA ASP A 216 -1.89 -69.95 13.67
C ASP A 216 -1.16 -71.10 14.38
N MET A 217 -1.88 -71.89 15.17
CA MET A 217 -2.63 -73.07 14.73
C MET A 217 -1.75 -74.32 14.51
N TYR A 218 -2.01 -75.29 15.38
CA TYR A 218 -2.18 -76.71 15.06
C TYR A 218 -0.91 -77.60 14.95
N THR A 219 -0.67 -78.30 16.06
CA THR A 219 -0.55 -79.77 16.10
C THR A 219 0.79 -80.38 15.67
N VAL A 220 1.41 -81.15 16.59
CA VAL A 220 1.52 -82.61 16.54
C VAL A 220 2.37 -83.10 17.72
N ALA A 221 1.81 -84.02 18.52
CA ALA A 221 2.47 -85.04 19.35
C ALA A 221 3.36 -84.54 20.52
N ALA A 222 3.41 -85.17 21.69
CA ALA A 222 2.73 -86.31 22.29
C ALA A 222 3.17 -86.30 23.76
N GLU A 223 2.29 -86.79 24.64
CA GLU A 223 2.63 -87.60 25.84
C GLU A 223 3.60 -87.01 26.89
N THR A 224 3.37 -87.02 28.19
CA THR A 224 2.31 -87.44 29.13
C THR A 224 2.73 -86.86 30.50
N PRO A 225 1.82 -86.75 31.47
CA PRO A 225 2.07 -86.08 32.76
C PRO A 225 2.50 -87.07 33.85
N SER A 226 3.24 -86.59 34.86
CA SER A 226 3.17 -87.07 36.25
C SER A 226 4.15 -86.25 37.09
N SER A 227 3.67 -85.56 38.12
CA SER A 227 3.59 -86.03 39.53
C SER A 227 5.00 -86.15 40.12
N THR A 228 5.33 -85.59 41.28
CA THR A 228 4.54 -85.31 42.49
C THR A 228 5.34 -84.33 43.34
#